data_AF-A0A966KGK9-F1
#
_entry.id   AF-A0A966KGK9-F1
#
_cell.length_a   1.000
_cell.length_b   1.000
_cell.length_c   1.000
_cell.angle_alpha   90.00
_cell.angle_beta   90.00
_cell.angle_gamma   90.00
#
_symmetry.space_group_name_H-M   'P 1'
#
loop_
_entity.id
_entity.type
_entity.pdbx_description
1 polymer ?
#
loop_
_entity_poly.entity_id
_entity_poly.type
_entity_poly.pdbx_seq_one_letter_code
_entity_poly.pdbx_strand_id
1 'polypeptide(L)'
;KPYHKAQLSVIFPGYPKPRIGDTEAAFEYRRKRDAAHVDGLLPIGEEKRRYLVEPHGVILGIPLNNTHPGASPIVVWEGSHSIMQKEFSRLFSNINPSDWKDVDVTDTYKKARKYCFENCKRIIITGSVGRGYALHPLLLHGIAPWVRPIEEPESTSRQVAYFRPLLRNVQDWLAIN
;
A
#
# COMPACT_ATOMS: atom_id res chain seq x y z
N LYS A 1 8.47 -25.36 -1.42
CA LYS A 1 8.23 -24.35 -2.49
C LYS A 1 9.28 -23.25 -2.33
N PRO A 2 9.87 -22.72 -3.41
CA PRO A 2 10.78 -21.60 -3.27
C PRO A 2 10.04 -20.43 -2.62
N TYR A 3 10.79 -19.60 -1.91
CA TYR A 3 10.29 -18.37 -1.29
C TYR A 3 9.50 -17.53 -2.31
N HIS A 4 8.53 -16.76 -1.82
CA HIS A 4 7.75 -15.84 -2.64
C HIS A 4 8.71 -14.97 -3.48
N LYS A 5 8.53 -14.93 -4.80
CA LYS A 5 9.37 -14.07 -5.66
C LYS A 5 9.14 -12.61 -5.26
N ALA A 6 10.21 -11.83 -5.15
CA ALA A 6 10.08 -10.41 -4.90
C ALA A 6 9.45 -9.72 -6.11
N GLN A 7 8.56 -8.76 -5.85
CA GLN A 7 8.21 -7.74 -6.83
C GLN A 7 9.25 -6.62 -6.75
N LEU A 8 9.86 -6.29 -7.88
CA LEU A 8 10.77 -5.16 -7.96
C LEU A 8 9.98 -3.85 -8.14
N SER A 9 10.23 -2.87 -7.27
CA SER A 9 9.73 -1.50 -7.38
C SER A 9 10.90 -0.58 -7.69
N VAL A 10 10.93 -0.02 -8.90
CA VAL A 10 11.90 0.99 -9.32
C VAL A 10 11.17 2.31 -9.55
N ILE A 11 11.61 3.36 -8.89
CA ILE A 11 11.05 4.71 -9.02
C ILE A 11 12.14 5.66 -9.50
N PHE A 12 11.78 6.58 -10.38
CA PHE A 12 12.70 7.53 -11.01
C PHE A 12 12.31 8.98 -10.66
N PRO A 13 13.24 9.94 -10.83
CA PRO A 13 12.96 11.36 -10.71
C PRO A 13 11.68 11.81 -11.43
N GLY A 14 10.90 12.66 -10.77
CA GLY A 14 9.63 13.17 -11.27
C GLY A 14 8.40 12.29 -11.03
N TYR A 15 8.51 11.24 -10.21
CA TYR A 15 7.34 10.51 -9.71
C TYR A 15 6.48 11.38 -8.76
N PRO A 16 5.14 11.24 -8.76
CA PRO A 16 4.33 10.46 -9.70
C PRO A 16 4.07 11.22 -11.00
N LYS A 17 3.96 10.48 -12.11
CA LYS A 17 3.47 11.02 -13.40
C LYS A 17 1.98 10.71 -13.59
N PRO A 18 1.24 11.51 -14.39
CA PRO A 18 -0.10 11.15 -14.84
C PRO A 18 -0.08 9.83 -15.60
N ARG A 19 -1.14 9.02 -15.47
CA ARG A 19 -1.32 7.80 -16.26
C ARG A 19 -2.16 8.11 -17.50
N ILE A 20 -2.04 7.29 -18.53
CA ILE A 20 -2.95 7.34 -19.68
C ILE A 20 -4.39 7.14 -19.15
N GLY A 21 -5.28 8.08 -19.46
CA GLY A 21 -6.67 8.08 -19.01
C GLY A 21 -6.91 8.65 -17.60
N ASP A 22 -5.89 9.15 -16.90
CA ASP A 22 -6.14 9.95 -15.69
C ASP A 22 -6.81 11.26 -16.08
N THR A 23 -7.90 11.60 -15.38
CA THR A 23 -8.34 13.00 -15.30
C THR A 23 -7.38 13.78 -14.41
N GLU A 24 -7.32 15.10 -14.59
CA GLU A 24 -6.49 15.97 -13.75
C GLU A 24 -6.78 15.78 -12.26
N ALA A 25 -8.07 15.72 -11.90
CA ALA A 25 -8.50 15.49 -10.52
C ALA A 25 -8.06 14.11 -9.98
N ALA A 26 -8.08 13.06 -10.81
CA ALA A 26 -7.62 11.74 -10.41
C ALA A 26 -6.09 11.72 -10.19
N PHE A 27 -5.33 12.35 -11.08
CA PHE A 27 -3.89 12.50 -10.93
C PHE A 27 -3.54 13.29 -9.65
N GLU A 28 -4.14 14.46 -9.46
CA GLU A 28 -3.92 15.30 -8.30
C GLU A 28 -4.29 14.60 -7.00
N TYR A 29 -5.37 13.83 -6.99
CA TYR A 29 -5.74 13.02 -5.84
C TYR A 29 -4.66 11.97 -5.53
N ARG A 30 -4.15 11.25 -6.53
CA ARG A 30 -3.06 10.29 -6.33
C ARG A 30 -1.79 10.98 -5.84
N ARG A 31 -1.45 12.14 -6.40
CA ARG A 31 -0.26 12.90 -6.01
C ARG A 31 -0.35 13.39 -4.56
N LYS A 32 -1.50 13.95 -4.16
CA LYS A 32 -1.74 14.44 -2.79
C LYS A 32 -1.88 13.34 -1.74
N ARG A 33 -2.30 12.15 -2.15
CA ARG A 33 -2.52 10.99 -1.25
C ARG A 33 -1.49 9.88 -1.45
N ASP A 34 -0.33 10.18 -2.04
CA ASP A 34 0.79 9.24 -2.25
C ASP A 34 0.40 7.94 -2.97
N ALA A 35 -0.65 7.98 -3.80
CA ALA A 35 -1.31 6.82 -4.39
C ALA A 35 -1.63 5.71 -3.36
N ALA A 36 -1.90 6.11 -2.11
CA ALA A 36 -1.93 5.19 -0.98
C ALA A 36 -3.06 4.17 -1.06
N HIS A 37 -2.82 2.94 -0.64
CA HIS A 37 -3.77 1.84 -0.70
C HIS A 37 -3.51 0.82 0.40
N VAL A 38 -4.45 -0.12 0.54
CA VAL A 38 -4.26 -1.38 1.24
C VAL A 38 -4.06 -2.45 0.16
N ASP A 39 -2.99 -3.24 0.29
CA ASP A 39 -2.69 -4.32 -0.64
C ASP A 39 -3.74 -5.44 -0.54
N GLY A 40 -3.92 -6.19 -1.62
CA GLY A 40 -4.86 -7.30 -1.67
C GLY A 40 -6.30 -6.97 -2.08
N LEU A 41 -6.66 -5.68 -2.06
CA LEU A 41 -7.98 -5.20 -2.46
C LEU A 41 -8.00 -4.79 -3.93
N LEU A 42 -8.19 -5.76 -4.83
CA LEU A 42 -8.07 -5.53 -6.27
C LEU A 42 -9.38 -4.97 -6.87
N PRO A 43 -9.29 -3.98 -7.78
CA PRO A 43 -10.45 -3.52 -8.55
C PRO A 43 -10.82 -4.53 -9.64
N ILE A 44 -12.11 -4.86 -9.73
CA ILE A 44 -12.70 -5.78 -10.71
C ILE A 44 -13.85 -5.06 -11.44
N GLY A 45 -13.97 -5.33 -12.74
CA GLY A 45 -15.00 -4.76 -13.61
C GLY A 45 -14.76 -3.29 -13.98
N GLU A 46 -15.63 -2.76 -14.85
CA GLU A 46 -15.53 -1.39 -15.39
C GLU A 46 -15.67 -0.32 -14.30
N GLU A 47 -16.54 -0.57 -13.32
CA GLU A 47 -16.74 0.30 -12.15
C GLU A 47 -15.59 0.23 -11.12
N LYS A 48 -14.62 -0.67 -11.32
CA LYS A 48 -13.48 -0.88 -10.42
C LYS A 48 -13.90 -1.15 -8.98
N ARG A 49 -14.94 -1.98 -8.79
CA ARG A 49 -15.38 -2.46 -7.47
C ARG A 49 -14.29 -3.32 -6.86
N ARG A 50 -14.04 -3.20 -5.55
CA ARG A 50 -12.91 -3.83 -4.87
C ARG A 50 -13.32 -5.06 -4.11
N TYR A 51 -12.51 -6.10 -4.21
CA TYR A 51 -12.69 -7.39 -3.55
C TYR A 51 -11.38 -7.81 -2.88
N LEU A 52 -11.45 -8.61 -1.82
CA LEU A 52 -10.28 -9.22 -1.21
C LEU A 52 -9.81 -10.41 -2.07
N VAL A 53 -8.84 -10.16 -2.94
CA VAL A 53 -8.35 -11.15 -3.90
C VAL A 53 -7.02 -11.76 -3.45
N GLU A 54 -6.14 -10.94 -2.87
CA GLU A 54 -4.81 -11.36 -2.46
C GLU A 54 -4.62 -11.10 -0.94
N PRO A 55 -5.05 -12.01 -0.05
CA PRO A 55 -4.92 -11.81 1.39
C PRO A 55 -3.46 -11.96 1.83
N HIS A 56 -2.67 -10.90 1.71
CA HIS A 56 -1.27 -10.91 2.10
C HIS A 56 -1.11 -11.01 3.62
N GLY A 57 -0.09 -11.75 4.07
CA GLY A 57 0.23 -11.88 5.50
C GLY A 57 1.17 -10.78 6.03
N VAL A 58 2.00 -10.22 5.16
CA VAL A 58 2.95 -9.14 5.49
C VAL A 58 3.36 -8.45 4.21
N ILE A 59 3.75 -7.18 4.30
CA ILE A 59 4.43 -6.47 3.21
C ILE A 59 5.85 -6.17 3.67
N LEU A 60 6.83 -6.93 3.18
CA LEU A 60 8.24 -6.77 3.52
C LEU A 60 8.95 -6.03 2.38
N GLY A 61 9.47 -4.83 2.66
CA GLY A 61 10.28 -4.05 1.73
C GLY A 61 11.76 -4.09 2.07
N ILE A 62 12.59 -4.46 1.10
CA ILE A 62 14.06 -4.50 1.21
C ILE A 62 14.67 -3.52 0.20
N PRO A 63 15.25 -2.39 0.64
CA PRO A 63 16.01 -1.49 -0.23
C PRO A 63 17.19 -2.19 -0.90
N LEU A 64 17.33 -1.98 -2.21
CA LEU A 64 18.40 -2.58 -3.03
C LEU A 64 19.51 -1.59 -3.35
N ASN A 65 19.28 -0.29 -3.14
CA ASN A 65 20.27 0.76 -3.27
C ASN A 65 20.06 1.84 -2.21
N ASN A 66 21.12 2.59 -1.91
CA ASN A 66 21.02 3.78 -1.07
C ASN A 66 20.52 4.96 -1.93
N THR A 67 19.59 5.74 -1.40
CA THR A 67 19.06 6.93 -2.04
C THR A 67 18.94 8.08 -1.06
N HIS A 68 18.90 9.32 -1.56
CA HIS A 68 18.56 10.47 -0.72
C HIS A 68 17.12 10.32 -0.15
N PRO A 69 16.79 11.00 0.97
CA PRO A 69 15.50 10.85 1.65
C PRO A 69 14.26 11.24 0.82
N GLY A 70 14.43 12.11 -0.19
CA GLY A 70 13.37 12.59 -1.07
C GLY A 70 13.09 11.69 -2.27
N ALA A 71 13.81 10.58 -2.44
CA ALA A 71 13.73 9.70 -3.61
C ALA A 71 12.49 8.79 -3.58
N SER A 72 11.31 9.37 -3.41
CA SER A 72 10.02 8.67 -3.30
C SER A 72 10.00 7.56 -2.24
N PRO A 73 10.27 7.88 -0.96
CA PRO A 73 10.18 6.91 0.13
C PRO A 73 8.76 6.38 0.30
N ILE A 74 8.64 5.23 0.97
CA ILE A 74 7.34 4.69 1.35
C ILE A 74 6.73 5.55 2.45
N VAL A 75 5.41 5.69 2.41
CA VAL A 75 4.62 6.48 3.34
C VAL A 75 3.57 5.58 3.95
N VAL A 76 3.30 5.74 5.24
CA VAL A 76 2.25 5.02 5.95
C VAL A 76 1.35 5.98 6.72
N TRP A 77 0.13 5.55 6.98
CA TRP A 77 -0.76 6.22 7.92
C TRP A 77 -0.78 5.42 9.21
N GLU A 78 -0.15 5.98 10.24
CA GLU A 78 0.06 5.32 11.55
C GLU A 78 -1.29 4.90 12.16
N GLY A 79 -1.36 3.65 12.64
CA GLY A 79 -2.58 3.07 13.22
C GLY A 79 -3.71 2.75 12.23
N SER A 80 -3.56 3.05 10.92
CA SER A 80 -4.62 2.80 9.93
C SER A 80 -5.00 1.33 9.79
N HIS A 81 -4.07 0.41 10.06
CA HIS A 81 -4.33 -1.03 10.02
C HIS A 81 -5.43 -1.46 11.01
N SER A 82 -5.45 -0.91 12.23
CA SER A 82 -6.48 -1.22 13.24
C SER A 82 -7.86 -0.69 12.83
N ILE A 83 -7.90 0.48 12.18
CA ILE A 83 -9.15 1.05 11.63
C ILE A 83 -9.67 0.16 10.50
N MET A 84 -8.80 -0.20 9.55
CA MET A 84 -9.15 -1.08 8.43
C MET A 84 -9.63 -2.44 8.92
N GLN A 85 -8.90 -3.05 9.86
CA GLN A 85 -9.27 -4.32 10.50
C GLN A 85 -10.65 -4.24 11.15
N LYS A 86 -10.91 -3.21 11.96
CA LYS A 86 -12.21 -3.02 12.60
C LYS A 86 -13.36 -2.94 11.59
N GLU A 87 -13.20 -2.16 10.52
CA GLU A 87 -14.25 -1.96 9.53
C GLU A 87 -14.49 -3.22 8.68
N PHE A 88 -13.43 -3.95 8.30
CA PHE A 88 -13.58 -5.22 7.61
C PHE A 88 -14.13 -6.33 8.51
N SER A 89 -13.71 -6.42 9.77
CA SER A 89 -14.28 -7.37 10.73
C SER A 89 -15.78 -7.17 10.92
N ARG A 90 -16.25 -5.92 10.91
CA ARG A 90 -17.70 -5.63 10.92
C ARG A 90 -18.38 -6.11 9.66
N LEU A 91 -17.83 -5.78 8.49
CA LEU A 91 -18.37 -6.17 7.19
C LEU A 91 -18.49 -7.70 7.05
N PHE A 92 -17.49 -8.43 7.52
CA PHE A 92 -17.40 -9.89 7.37
C PHE A 92 -18.00 -10.70 8.53
N SER A 93 -18.46 -10.05 9.60
CA SER A 93 -18.84 -10.71 10.87
C SER A 93 -19.83 -11.87 10.75
N ASN A 94 -20.71 -11.86 9.74
CA ASN A 94 -21.72 -12.89 9.51
C ASN A 94 -21.56 -13.57 8.14
N ILE A 95 -20.38 -13.50 7.53
CA ILE A 95 -20.08 -14.08 6.22
C ILE A 95 -19.04 -15.16 6.41
N ASN A 96 -19.30 -16.35 5.86
CA ASN A 96 -18.33 -17.45 5.89
C ASN A 96 -17.03 -16.99 5.22
N PRO A 97 -15.84 -17.20 5.83
CA PRO A 97 -14.56 -16.87 5.22
C PRO A 97 -14.39 -17.37 3.77
N SER A 98 -14.98 -18.51 3.41
CA SER A 98 -14.94 -19.02 2.02
C SER A 98 -15.54 -18.06 0.99
N ASP A 99 -16.46 -17.20 1.41
CA ASP A 99 -17.26 -16.34 0.55
C ASP A 99 -16.71 -14.90 0.51
N TRP A 100 -15.71 -14.57 1.34
CA TRP A 100 -15.16 -13.21 1.44
C TRP A 100 -14.64 -12.66 0.11
N LYS A 101 -14.13 -13.52 -0.77
CA LYS A 101 -13.62 -13.13 -2.10
C LYS A 101 -14.70 -12.55 -3.01
N ASP A 102 -15.96 -12.91 -2.76
CA ASP A 102 -17.12 -12.50 -3.56
C ASP A 102 -17.85 -11.31 -2.93
N VAL A 103 -17.39 -10.82 -1.77
CA VAL A 103 -17.96 -9.66 -1.09
C VAL A 103 -17.33 -8.39 -1.64
N ASP A 104 -18.18 -7.49 -2.14
CA ASP A 104 -17.75 -6.16 -2.54
C ASP A 104 -17.43 -5.30 -1.30
N VAL A 105 -16.15 -4.92 -1.17
CA VAL A 105 -15.66 -4.12 -0.04
C VAL A 105 -15.50 -2.64 -0.37
N THR A 106 -15.92 -2.20 -1.56
CA THR A 106 -15.62 -0.88 -2.13
C THR A 106 -15.97 0.27 -1.19
N ASP A 107 -17.21 0.28 -0.68
CA ASP A 107 -17.72 1.42 0.08
C ASP A 107 -17.15 1.44 1.50
N THR A 108 -17.02 0.27 2.14
CA THR A 108 -16.32 0.12 3.42
C THR A 108 -14.87 0.60 3.31
N TYR A 109 -14.15 0.15 2.28
CA TYR A 109 -12.77 0.56 2.05
C TYR A 109 -12.64 2.06 1.78
N LYS A 110 -13.49 2.64 0.92
CA LYS A 110 -13.47 4.07 0.61
C LYS A 110 -13.72 4.92 1.86
N LYS A 111 -14.71 4.55 2.69
CA LYS A 111 -15.03 5.24 3.95
C LYS A 111 -13.88 5.14 4.95
N ALA A 112 -13.37 3.93 5.20
CA ALA A 112 -12.25 3.71 6.13
C ALA A 112 -10.97 4.44 5.67
N ARG A 113 -10.65 4.38 4.37
CA ARG A 113 -9.49 5.08 3.79
C ARG A 113 -9.62 6.60 3.92
N LYS A 114 -10.82 7.16 3.67
CA LYS A 114 -11.08 8.59 3.89
C LYS A 114 -10.85 8.97 5.36
N TYR A 115 -11.40 8.20 6.30
CA TYR A 115 -11.22 8.42 7.72
C TYR A 115 -9.74 8.37 8.14
N CYS A 116 -8.97 7.41 7.63
CA CYS A 116 -7.52 7.32 7.90
C CYS A 116 -6.77 8.56 7.39
N PHE A 117 -7.11 9.07 6.21
CA PHE A 117 -6.49 10.29 5.70
C PHE A 117 -6.76 11.54 6.54
N GLU A 118 -7.87 11.56 7.26
CA GLU A 118 -8.29 12.68 8.12
C GLU A 118 -7.75 12.54 9.54
N ASN A 119 -7.56 11.31 10.05
CA ASN A 119 -7.33 11.05 11.47
C ASN A 119 -5.99 10.35 11.78
N CYS A 120 -5.33 9.73 10.81
CA CYS A 120 -4.04 9.07 11.02
C CYS A 120 -2.88 9.98 10.63
N LYS A 121 -1.82 9.94 11.43
CA LYS A 121 -0.57 10.66 11.13
C LYS A 121 0.11 10.03 9.92
N ARG A 122 0.46 10.86 8.93
CA ARG A 122 1.25 10.47 7.77
C ARG A 122 2.74 10.40 8.15
N ILE A 123 3.35 9.22 8.03
CA ILE A 123 4.75 8.97 8.38
C ILE A 123 5.52 8.54 7.12
N ILE A 124 6.68 9.16 6.89
CA ILE A 124 7.62 8.75 5.85
C ILE A 124 8.59 7.74 6.46
N ILE A 125 8.80 6.61 5.79
CA ILE A 125 9.79 5.61 6.18
C ILE A 125 10.90 5.62 5.13
N THR A 126 12.10 5.97 5.57
CA THR A 126 13.33 5.85 4.78
C THR A 126 14.07 4.58 5.17
N GLY A 127 14.81 4.01 4.23
CA GLY A 127 15.60 2.81 4.47
C GLY A 127 16.85 2.83 3.61
N SER A 128 17.95 2.30 4.16
CA SER A 128 19.21 2.08 3.47
C SER A 128 19.38 0.60 3.12
N VAL A 129 20.34 0.29 2.26
CA VAL A 129 20.80 -1.09 2.07
C VAL A 129 21.21 -1.68 3.42
N GLY A 130 20.93 -2.97 3.62
CA GLY A 130 21.16 -3.69 4.88
C GLY A 130 20.04 -3.51 5.92
N ARG A 131 19.04 -2.67 5.64
CA ARG A 131 17.82 -2.54 6.44
C ARG A 131 16.62 -3.14 5.70
N GLY A 132 15.50 -3.29 6.40
CA GLY A 132 14.22 -3.65 5.84
C GLY A 132 13.09 -3.10 6.71
N TYR A 133 11.89 -3.09 6.16
CA TYR A 133 10.68 -2.75 6.91
C TYR A 133 9.57 -3.75 6.61
N ALA A 134 8.82 -4.10 7.65
CA ALA A 134 7.63 -4.92 7.54
C ALA A 134 6.41 -4.04 7.84
N LEU A 135 5.42 -4.07 6.96
CA LEU A 135 4.14 -3.42 7.19
C LEU A 135 3.07 -4.48 7.45
N HIS A 136 2.15 -4.14 8.35
CA HIS A 136 0.89 -4.86 8.49
C HIS A 136 0.12 -4.81 7.15
N PRO A 137 -0.48 -5.92 6.66
CA PRO A 137 -1.12 -5.96 5.34
C PRO A 137 -2.30 -4.99 5.20
N LEU A 138 -3.02 -4.73 6.30
CA LEU A 138 -4.09 -3.73 6.39
C LEU A 138 -3.62 -2.28 6.54
N LEU A 139 -2.31 -2.02 6.65
CA LEU A 139 -1.80 -0.66 6.81
C LEU A 139 -2.00 0.11 5.52
N LEU A 140 -2.66 1.27 5.61
CA LEU A 140 -2.74 2.19 4.50
C LEU A 140 -1.34 2.76 4.24
N HIS A 141 -0.83 2.53 3.04
CA HIS A 141 0.52 2.93 2.66
C HIS A 141 0.58 3.37 1.20
N GLY A 142 1.58 4.19 0.87
CA GLY A 142 1.77 4.77 -0.47
C GLY A 142 3.22 5.14 -0.70
N ILE A 143 3.48 5.85 -1.78
CA ILE A 143 4.82 6.33 -2.15
C ILE A 143 4.78 7.85 -2.27
N ALA A 144 5.65 8.53 -1.53
CA ALA A 144 5.77 9.98 -1.60
C ALA A 144 6.22 10.44 -3.01
N PRO A 145 5.82 11.65 -3.44
CA PRO A 145 6.42 12.28 -4.61
C PRO A 145 7.95 12.39 -4.49
N TRP A 146 8.61 12.31 -5.64
CA TRP A 146 10.04 12.52 -5.73
C TRP A 146 10.36 13.99 -5.48
N VAL A 147 11.28 14.26 -4.56
CA VAL A 147 11.75 15.60 -4.22
C VAL A 147 13.24 15.68 -4.50
N ARG A 148 13.66 16.65 -5.30
CA ARG A 148 15.08 16.90 -5.58
C ARG A 148 15.82 17.26 -4.28
N PRO A 149 16.96 16.64 -3.96
CA PRO A 149 17.76 16.99 -2.79
C PRO A 149 18.41 18.36 -2.99
N ILE A 150 18.60 19.10 -1.89
CA ILE A 150 19.25 20.43 -1.91
C ILE A 150 20.78 20.28 -1.84
N GLU A 151 21.27 19.41 -0.96
CA GLU A 151 22.71 19.29 -0.64
C GLU A 151 23.31 17.95 -1.12
N GLU A 152 22.52 16.87 -1.14
CA GLU A 152 22.99 15.55 -1.56
C GLU A 152 22.94 15.37 -3.09
N PRO A 153 23.79 14.48 -3.66
CA PRO A 153 23.66 14.09 -5.06
C PRO A 153 22.28 13.47 -5.36
N GLU A 154 21.73 13.82 -6.52
CA GLU A 154 20.48 13.24 -7.00
C GLU A 154 20.64 11.73 -7.22
N SER A 155 19.67 10.95 -6.72
CA SER A 155 19.64 9.51 -6.93
C SER A 155 19.11 9.19 -8.33
N THR A 156 19.72 8.24 -9.03
CA THR A 156 19.26 7.84 -10.38
C THR A 156 17.92 7.12 -10.34
N SER A 157 17.70 6.31 -9.32
CA SER A 157 16.45 5.59 -9.06
C SER A 157 16.38 5.15 -7.59
N ARG A 158 15.18 4.84 -7.12
CA ARG A 158 14.93 4.16 -5.85
C ARG A 158 14.45 2.75 -6.11
N GLN A 159 15.17 1.75 -5.60
CA GLN A 159 14.91 0.34 -5.85
C GLN A 159 14.58 -0.39 -4.55
N VAL A 160 13.43 -1.05 -4.51
CA VAL A 160 13.00 -1.90 -3.39
C VAL A 160 12.44 -3.21 -3.90
N ALA A 161 12.87 -4.31 -3.29
CA ALA A 161 12.25 -5.62 -3.44
C ALA A 161 11.13 -5.77 -2.41
N TYR A 162 9.91 -6.04 -2.87
CA TYR A 162 8.76 -6.32 -2.00
C TYR A 162 8.40 -7.79 -1.99
N PHE A 163 8.30 -8.37 -0.80
CA PHE A 163 7.77 -9.71 -0.56
C PHE A 163 6.41 -9.60 0.11
N ARG A 164 5.39 -10.23 -0.48
CA ARG A 164 3.99 -10.11 -0.06
C ARG A 164 3.29 -11.47 -0.09
N PRO A 165 3.74 -12.45 0.71
CA PRO A 165 3.18 -13.80 0.65
C PRO A 165 1.69 -13.80 0.97
N LEU A 166 0.93 -14.57 0.20
CA LEU A 166 -0.49 -14.81 0.47
C LEU A 166 -0.64 -15.75 1.67
N LEU A 167 -1.61 -15.44 2.51
CA LEU A 167 -2.08 -16.33 3.56
C LEU A 167 -2.75 -17.56 2.94
N ARG A 168 -2.64 -18.70 3.64
CA ARG A 168 -3.33 -19.92 3.24
C ARG A 168 -4.82 -19.85 3.59
N ASN A 169 -5.14 -19.32 4.76
CA ASN A 169 -6.51 -19.11 5.19
C ASN A 169 -6.80 -17.62 5.17
N VAL A 170 -7.86 -17.22 4.48
CA VAL A 170 -8.24 -15.81 4.33
C VAL A 170 -8.64 -15.18 5.67
N GLN A 171 -9.22 -15.95 6.59
CA GLN A 171 -9.61 -15.46 7.92
C GLN A 171 -8.43 -14.96 8.76
N ASP A 172 -7.22 -15.52 8.53
CA ASP A 172 -6.00 -15.10 9.23
C ASP A 172 -5.68 -13.63 8.94
N TRP A 173 -6.16 -13.08 7.82
CA TRP A 173 -5.93 -11.69 7.40
C TRP A 173 -6.45 -10.65 8.41
N LEU A 174 -7.55 -10.96 9.10
CA LEU A 174 -8.10 -10.10 10.16
C LEU A 174 -7.62 -10.49 11.56
N ALA A 175 -6.85 -11.57 11.70
CA ALA A 175 -6.32 -12.04 12.98
C ALA A 175 -4.84 -11.64 13.23
N ILE A 176 -4.20 -11.00 12.24
CA ILE A 176 -2.84 -10.44 12.40
C ILE A 176 -2.91 -9.26 13.38
N ASN A 177 -2.00 -9.25 14.35
CA ASN A 177 -1.83 -8.21 15.37
C ASN A 177 -0.50 -7.49 15.19
#